data_AF-A0A510XA00-F1
#
_entry.id   AF-A0A510XA00-F1
#
_cell.length_a   1.000
_cell.length_b   1.000
_cell.length_c   1.000
_cell.angle_alpha   90.00
_cell.angle_beta   90.00
_cell.angle_gamma   90.00
#
_symmetry.space_group_name_H-M   'P 1'
#
loop_
_entity.id
_entity.type
_entity.pdbx_description
1 polymer ?
#
loop_
_entity_poly.entity_id
_entity_poly.type
_entity_poly.pdbx_seq_one_letter_code
_entity_poly.pdbx_strand_id
1 'polypeptide(L)'
;MTDPRQAALDYHSQPIPGKLSVELTKPTATAKDLALAYSPGVAEPCREIAKDPENAYRYTGKGNLVAVVSDGSAILGLGNLGPLASKPVMEGKGVLFKCFAGINSVDIEVDAESPQAFIDTVARIADTWGGINLEDIKAPECFEIERALIERCNIPVFHDDQHGTAIVTAAGMINALDIAGKKIDEARIVCLGAGAAAIACMKLLVSCGAKAENIFMLDRKGVIHSGREDLNQYKAMFATETERRTLDDAIDGADVFVGLSGPNLLSAEQLKTMAAKPVVFACSNPDPEIHPEVAKAARDDVIMATGRSDFPNQVNNVLGFPFIFRGALDVRATAINEEMKVAAVHAIKDLAREPVPAEVKAAYEVDELSFGPEYIIPKPMDARLLDRVSAAVAQAAVDSGVARKPYPAHYPLTRIEDVYGD
;
A
#
# COMPACT_ATOMS: atom_id res chain seq x y z
N MET A 1 -29.10 -18.21 0.83
CA MET A 1 -27.84 -17.42 0.79
C MET A 1 -28.11 -16.24 -0.12
N THR A 2 -27.92 -15.02 0.38
CA THR A 2 -28.06 -13.79 -0.41
C THR A 2 -27.02 -13.81 -1.54
N ASP A 3 -27.39 -13.36 -2.73
CA ASP A 3 -26.46 -13.15 -3.84
C ASP A 3 -25.28 -12.28 -3.38
N PRO A 4 -24.00 -12.70 -3.54
CA PRO A 4 -22.84 -11.92 -3.09
C PRO A 4 -22.82 -10.48 -3.62
N ARG A 5 -23.30 -10.27 -4.86
CA ARG A 5 -23.43 -8.93 -5.43
C ARG A 5 -24.45 -8.11 -4.65
N GLN A 6 -25.63 -8.67 -4.39
CA GLN A 6 -26.66 -7.96 -3.62
C GLN A 6 -26.20 -7.67 -2.19
N ALA A 7 -25.50 -8.61 -1.54
CA ALA A 7 -24.95 -8.40 -0.20
C ALA A 7 -23.97 -7.21 -0.14
N ALA A 8 -23.11 -7.06 -1.15
CA ALA A 8 -22.21 -5.90 -1.25
C ALA A 8 -22.97 -4.57 -1.45
N LEU A 9 -24.03 -4.56 -2.27
CA LEU A 9 -24.86 -3.37 -2.49
C LEU A 9 -25.67 -2.98 -1.25
N ASP A 10 -26.21 -3.97 -0.54
CA ASP A 10 -26.94 -3.76 0.71
C ASP A 10 -26.02 -3.22 1.79
N TYR A 11 -24.79 -3.76 1.92
CA TYR A 11 -23.77 -3.25 2.85
C TYR A 11 -23.46 -1.75 2.65
N HIS A 12 -23.49 -1.25 1.41
CA HIS A 12 -23.20 0.15 1.11
C HIS A 12 -24.42 1.08 1.21
N SER A 13 -25.64 0.54 1.18
CA SER A 13 -26.87 1.34 1.10
C SER A 13 -27.71 1.34 2.37
N GLN A 14 -27.53 0.35 3.25
CA GLN A 14 -28.39 0.13 4.42
C GLN A 14 -27.60 0.03 5.73
N PRO A 15 -28.22 0.47 6.85
CA PRO A 15 -29.42 1.30 6.93
C PRO A 15 -29.17 2.76 6.51
N ILE A 16 -27.91 3.16 6.41
CA ILE A 16 -27.47 4.50 6.04
C ILE A 16 -26.47 4.33 4.90
N PRO A 17 -26.61 5.04 3.77
CA PRO A 17 -25.65 4.95 2.67
C PRO A 17 -24.25 5.41 3.05
N GLY A 18 -23.25 4.75 2.46
CA GLY A 18 -21.82 5.05 2.70
C GLY A 18 -21.25 4.30 3.90
N LYS A 19 -19.93 4.40 4.08
CA LYS A 19 -19.20 3.64 5.12
C LYS A 19 -18.61 4.48 6.24
N LEU A 20 -18.63 5.81 6.10
CA LEU A 20 -18.03 6.74 7.04
C LEU A 20 -19.03 7.80 7.48
N SER A 21 -18.83 8.32 8.69
CA SER A 21 -19.59 9.43 9.24
C SER A 21 -18.65 10.35 10.03
N VAL A 22 -19.09 11.57 10.30
CA VAL A 22 -18.34 12.53 11.12
C VAL A 22 -18.87 12.50 12.55
N GLU A 23 -17.98 12.34 13.52
CA GLU A 23 -18.29 12.33 14.95
C GLU A 23 -17.78 13.58 15.66
N LEU A 24 -18.52 14.05 16.68
CA LEU A 24 -18.11 15.18 17.51
C LEU A 24 -17.20 14.67 18.65
N THR A 25 -16.05 15.30 18.84
CA THR A 25 -15.08 14.91 19.88
C THR A 25 -15.11 15.81 21.12
N LYS A 26 -15.95 16.84 21.14
CA LYS A 26 -16.10 17.81 22.23
C LYS A 26 -17.58 17.97 22.61
N PRO A 27 -17.90 18.33 23.87
CA PRO A 27 -19.27 18.62 24.27
C PRO A 27 -19.91 19.71 23.40
N THR A 28 -21.22 19.60 23.16
CA THR A 28 -22.02 20.57 22.37
C THR A 28 -23.42 20.79 22.95
N ALA A 29 -23.63 20.44 24.23
CA ALA A 29 -24.96 20.40 24.84
C ALA A 29 -25.40 21.75 25.44
N THR A 30 -24.47 22.68 25.68
CA THR A 30 -24.76 23.96 26.35
C THR A 30 -24.38 25.17 25.49
N ALA A 31 -24.93 26.34 25.83
CA ALA A 31 -24.53 27.61 25.20
C ALA A 31 -23.03 27.90 25.38
N LYS A 32 -22.45 27.50 26.51
CA LYS A 32 -21.01 27.60 26.76
C LYS A 32 -20.22 26.71 25.80
N ASP A 33 -20.67 25.48 25.59
CA ASP A 33 -20.02 24.55 24.67
C ASP A 33 -20.02 25.09 23.23
N LEU A 34 -21.17 25.59 22.76
CA LEU A 34 -21.28 26.21 21.44
C LEU A 34 -20.43 27.47 21.29
N ALA A 35 -20.33 28.29 22.35
CA ALA A 35 -19.48 29.47 22.37
C ALA A 35 -17.98 29.14 22.32
N LEU A 36 -17.57 27.94 22.76
CA LEU A 36 -16.20 27.44 22.64
C LEU A 36 -15.95 26.77 21.29
N ALA A 37 -16.88 25.93 20.83
CA ALA A 37 -16.79 25.22 19.55
C ALA A 37 -16.86 26.17 18.35
N TYR A 38 -17.57 27.30 18.49
CA TYR A 38 -17.72 28.30 17.46
C TYR A 38 -17.52 29.71 18.03
N SER A 39 -18.27 30.69 17.55
CA SER A 39 -18.09 32.08 17.97
C SER A 39 -18.61 32.33 19.39
N PRO A 40 -17.89 33.11 20.22
CA PRO A 40 -16.63 33.81 19.90
C PRO A 40 -15.35 33.00 20.15
N GLY A 41 -15.39 31.86 20.84
CA GLY A 41 -14.23 31.13 21.34
C GLY A 41 -13.28 30.60 20.26
N VAL A 42 -13.82 30.18 19.11
CA VAL A 42 -13.04 29.69 17.96
C VAL A 42 -12.06 30.74 17.40
N ALA A 43 -12.26 32.03 17.70
CA ALA A 43 -11.34 33.07 17.29
C ALA A 43 -9.95 32.91 17.92
N GLU A 44 -9.85 32.35 19.13
CA GLU A 44 -8.56 32.19 19.82
C GLU A 44 -7.62 31.20 19.14
N PRO A 45 -8.00 29.93 18.85
CA PRO A 45 -7.13 29.03 18.09
C PRO A 45 -6.78 29.58 16.70
N CYS A 46 -7.69 30.30 16.02
CA CYS A 46 -7.37 30.95 14.74
C CYS A 46 -6.25 32.01 14.89
N ARG A 47 -6.28 32.82 15.94
CA ARG A 47 -5.21 33.81 16.21
C ARG A 47 -3.89 33.13 16.55
N GLU A 48 -3.90 32.04 17.30
CA GLU A 48 -2.69 31.29 17.63
C GLU A 48 -2.08 30.59 16.40
N ILE A 49 -2.90 30.08 15.48
CA ILE A 49 -2.44 29.52 14.20
C ILE A 49 -1.90 30.62 13.27
N ALA A 50 -2.54 31.80 13.25
CA ALA A 50 -2.05 32.93 12.46
C ALA A 50 -0.69 33.46 12.94
N LYS A 51 -0.36 33.30 14.23
CA LYS A 51 0.96 33.64 14.80
C LYS A 51 2.00 32.56 14.48
N ASP A 52 1.60 31.29 14.59
CA ASP A 52 2.46 30.13 14.34
C ASP A 52 1.65 29.00 13.67
N PRO A 53 1.86 28.75 12.37
CA PRO A 53 1.15 27.70 11.64
C PRO A 53 1.28 26.29 12.24
N GLU A 54 2.34 25.99 12.99
CA GLU A 54 2.51 24.68 13.63
C GLU A 54 1.42 24.39 14.67
N ASN A 55 0.77 25.44 15.21
CA ASN A 55 -0.37 25.29 16.11
C ASN A 55 -1.59 24.64 15.44
N ALA A 56 -1.64 24.56 14.10
CA ALA A 56 -2.68 23.82 13.41
C ALA A 56 -2.68 22.34 13.82
N TYR A 57 -1.52 21.74 14.05
CA TYR A 57 -1.41 20.36 14.55
C TYR A 57 -1.83 20.18 16.01
N ARG A 58 -1.98 21.28 16.77
CA ARG A 58 -2.37 21.28 18.19
C ARG A 58 -3.85 21.57 18.39
N TYR A 59 -4.38 22.53 17.64
CA TYR A 59 -5.75 23.04 17.84
C TYR A 59 -6.76 22.51 16.80
N THR A 60 -6.32 21.67 15.86
CA THR A 60 -7.19 21.07 14.84
C THR A 60 -6.91 19.57 14.68
N GLY A 61 -7.72 18.90 13.86
CA GLY A 61 -7.50 17.50 13.50
C GLY A 61 -6.34 17.23 12.54
N LYS A 62 -5.65 18.26 12.01
CA LYS A 62 -4.63 18.14 10.95
C LYS A 62 -3.63 17.02 11.20
N GLY A 63 -3.12 16.87 12.43
CA GLY A 63 -2.10 15.86 12.76
C GLY A 63 -2.54 14.40 12.67
N ASN A 64 -3.84 14.12 12.60
CA ASN A 64 -4.39 12.77 12.48
C ASN A 64 -5.41 12.64 11.33
N LEU A 65 -5.30 13.52 10.33
CA LEU A 65 -6.25 13.59 9.21
C LEU A 65 -5.52 13.34 7.87
N VAL A 66 -5.96 12.32 7.12
CA VAL A 66 -5.39 11.96 5.81
C VAL A 66 -6.42 12.21 4.70
N ALA A 67 -5.99 12.79 3.59
CA ALA A 67 -6.80 12.80 2.37
C ALA A 67 -6.57 11.51 1.58
N VAL A 68 -7.64 10.80 1.23
CA VAL A 68 -7.60 9.71 0.25
C VAL A 68 -8.05 10.30 -1.09
N VAL A 69 -7.12 10.53 -2.02
CA VAL A 69 -7.38 11.32 -3.22
C VAL A 69 -7.28 10.45 -4.47
N SER A 70 -8.30 10.50 -5.33
CA SER A 70 -8.35 9.76 -6.59
C SER A 70 -9.05 10.56 -7.69
N ASP A 71 -8.68 10.30 -8.95
CA ASP A 71 -9.44 10.73 -10.14
C ASP A 71 -10.28 9.58 -10.73
N GLY A 72 -10.25 8.39 -10.12
CA GLY A 72 -10.97 7.20 -10.56
C GLY A 72 -10.54 6.67 -11.93
N SER A 73 -9.32 7.00 -12.38
CA SER A 73 -8.82 6.61 -13.70
C SER A 73 -8.27 5.18 -13.77
N ALA A 74 -8.03 4.52 -12.62
CA ALA A 74 -7.54 3.15 -12.54
C ALA A 74 -8.15 2.38 -11.34
N ILE A 75 -9.48 2.37 -11.22
CA ILE A 75 -10.19 1.75 -10.09
C ILE A 75 -10.02 0.23 -10.11
N LEU A 76 -9.21 -0.32 -9.21
CA LEU A 76 -8.96 -1.76 -9.10
C LEU A 76 -8.61 -2.40 -10.47
N GLY A 77 -9.26 -3.51 -10.83
CA GLY A 77 -9.22 -4.10 -12.17
C GLY A 77 -10.29 -3.59 -13.13
N LEU A 78 -11.08 -2.58 -12.74
CA LEU A 78 -12.21 -2.04 -13.54
C LEU A 78 -11.77 -0.94 -14.51
N GLY A 79 -10.60 -0.33 -14.27
CA GLY A 79 -10.04 0.72 -15.10
C GLY A 79 -10.69 2.08 -14.85
N ASN A 80 -10.78 2.89 -15.90
CA ASN A 80 -11.28 4.26 -15.78
C ASN A 80 -12.81 4.28 -15.78
N LEU A 81 -13.42 4.46 -14.60
CA LEU A 81 -14.86 4.70 -14.43
C LEU A 81 -15.16 6.13 -13.95
N GLY A 82 -14.12 6.95 -13.79
CA GLY A 82 -14.20 8.33 -13.34
C GLY A 82 -14.33 8.50 -11.82
N PRO A 83 -14.20 9.75 -11.33
CA PRO A 83 -14.01 10.01 -9.90
C PRO A 83 -15.17 9.51 -9.05
N LEU A 84 -16.42 9.77 -9.43
CA LEU A 84 -17.59 9.40 -8.61
C LEU A 84 -17.73 7.88 -8.43
N ALA A 85 -17.35 7.09 -9.43
CA ALA A 85 -17.38 5.63 -9.34
C ALA A 85 -16.28 5.08 -8.41
N SER A 86 -15.22 5.86 -8.15
CA SER A 86 -14.13 5.48 -7.23
C SER A 86 -14.52 5.64 -5.77
N LYS A 87 -15.51 6.49 -5.46
CA LYS A 87 -15.91 6.87 -4.10
C LYS A 87 -16.09 5.68 -3.14
N PRO A 88 -16.77 4.58 -3.51
CA PRO A 88 -16.86 3.43 -2.62
C PRO A 88 -15.48 2.86 -2.28
N VAL A 89 -14.52 2.79 -3.19
CA VAL A 89 -13.17 2.31 -2.87
C VAL A 89 -12.47 3.27 -1.91
N MET A 90 -12.58 4.58 -2.14
CA MET A 90 -11.96 5.62 -1.30
C MET A 90 -12.53 5.65 0.12
N GLU A 91 -13.85 5.56 0.30
CA GLU A 91 -14.47 5.38 1.62
C GLU A 91 -13.98 4.10 2.28
N GLY A 92 -13.76 3.03 1.50
CA GLY A 92 -13.20 1.77 1.98
C GLY A 92 -11.81 1.96 2.58
N LYS A 93 -10.92 2.70 1.90
CA LYS A 93 -9.59 3.04 2.45
C LYS A 93 -9.71 3.80 3.77
N GLY A 94 -10.69 4.69 3.89
CA GLY A 94 -10.91 5.41 5.14
C GLY A 94 -11.37 4.53 6.31
N VAL A 95 -12.20 3.51 6.04
CA VAL A 95 -12.53 2.48 7.05
C VAL A 95 -11.26 1.80 7.54
N LEU A 96 -10.37 1.40 6.63
CA LEU A 96 -9.14 0.70 6.97
C LEU A 96 -8.16 1.59 7.76
N PHE A 97 -8.00 2.87 7.40
CA PHE A 97 -7.23 3.84 8.17
C PHE A 97 -7.73 3.96 9.61
N LYS A 98 -9.04 4.09 9.80
CA LYS A 98 -9.65 4.25 11.13
C LYS A 98 -9.54 2.95 11.94
N CYS A 99 -9.92 1.82 11.35
CA CYS A 99 -9.99 0.53 12.03
C CYS A 99 -8.62 -0.05 12.41
N PHE A 100 -7.57 0.18 11.61
CA PHE A 100 -6.26 -0.43 11.87
C PHE A 100 -5.25 0.52 12.52
N ALA A 101 -5.41 1.82 12.33
CA ALA A 101 -4.40 2.80 12.75
C ALA A 101 -4.96 4.03 13.49
N GLY A 102 -6.28 4.08 13.74
CA GLY A 102 -6.92 5.21 14.42
C GLY A 102 -6.83 6.52 13.64
N ILE A 103 -6.54 6.47 12.34
CA ILE A 103 -6.38 7.64 11.48
C ILE A 103 -7.75 8.07 10.99
N ASN A 104 -8.06 9.37 11.10
CA ASN A 104 -9.23 9.93 10.43
C ASN A 104 -8.86 10.23 8.98
N SER A 105 -9.77 9.98 8.05
CA SER A 105 -9.53 10.28 6.65
C SER A 105 -10.77 10.82 5.96
N VAL A 106 -10.55 11.58 4.90
CA VAL A 106 -11.59 12.08 4.01
C VAL A 106 -11.22 11.69 2.59
N ASP A 107 -12.16 11.07 1.90
CA ASP A 107 -12.07 10.76 0.48
C ASP A 107 -12.36 12.00 -0.38
N ILE A 108 -11.53 12.20 -1.41
CA ILE A 108 -11.55 13.35 -2.30
C ILE A 108 -11.48 12.84 -3.75
N GLU A 109 -12.65 12.77 -4.37
CA GLU A 109 -12.81 12.45 -5.79
C GLU A 109 -12.58 13.72 -6.64
N VAL A 110 -11.49 13.76 -7.41
CA VAL A 110 -11.10 14.93 -8.21
C VAL A 110 -11.42 14.69 -9.69
N ASP A 111 -12.38 15.44 -10.22
CA ASP A 111 -12.61 15.54 -11.66
C ASP A 111 -11.69 16.61 -12.26
N ALA A 112 -10.58 16.17 -12.88
CA ALA A 112 -9.57 17.05 -13.47
C ALA A 112 -9.34 16.73 -14.94
N GLU A 113 -9.27 17.78 -15.76
CA GLU A 113 -9.05 17.69 -17.20
C GLU A 113 -7.61 17.35 -17.59
N SER A 114 -6.67 17.41 -16.65
CA SER A 114 -5.25 17.09 -16.87
C SER A 114 -4.53 16.73 -15.56
N PRO A 115 -3.38 16.02 -15.62
CA PRO A 115 -2.54 15.77 -14.45
C PRO A 115 -2.12 17.05 -13.72
N GLN A 116 -1.81 18.11 -14.47
CA GLN A 116 -1.45 19.40 -13.87
C GLN A 116 -2.61 20.03 -13.08
N ALA A 117 -3.83 19.98 -13.63
CA ALA A 117 -5.03 20.45 -12.93
C ALA A 117 -5.31 19.64 -11.65
N PHE A 118 -5.08 18.32 -11.68
CA PHE A 118 -5.15 17.46 -10.50
C PHE A 118 -4.11 17.88 -9.45
N ILE A 119 -2.83 18.00 -9.84
CA ILE A 119 -1.74 18.42 -8.93
C ILE A 119 -2.06 19.77 -8.30
N ASP A 120 -2.49 20.76 -9.08
CA ASP A 120 -2.82 22.09 -8.58
C ASP A 120 -3.98 22.06 -7.59
N THR A 121 -5.00 21.24 -7.84
CA THR A 121 -6.14 21.07 -6.94
C THR A 121 -5.69 20.49 -5.61
N VAL A 122 -4.95 19.37 -5.63
CA VAL A 122 -4.51 18.67 -4.42
C VAL A 122 -3.52 19.52 -3.62
N ALA A 123 -2.56 20.18 -4.27
CA ALA A 123 -1.60 21.05 -3.60
C ALA A 123 -2.27 22.25 -2.90
N ARG A 124 -3.34 22.81 -3.50
CA ARG A 124 -4.07 23.95 -2.90
C ARG A 124 -4.87 23.59 -1.66
N ILE A 125 -5.22 22.32 -1.46
CA ILE A 125 -5.96 21.86 -0.28
C ILE A 125 -5.06 21.18 0.77
N ALA A 126 -3.75 21.12 0.54
CA ALA A 126 -2.79 20.39 1.37
C ALA A 126 -2.73 20.85 2.84
N ASP A 127 -3.04 22.12 3.12
CA ASP A 127 -3.03 22.67 4.47
C ASP A 127 -4.07 22.03 5.40
N THR A 128 -5.10 21.36 4.86
CA THR A 128 -6.11 20.63 5.65
C THR A 128 -5.54 19.36 6.28
N TRP A 129 -4.56 18.72 5.63
CA TRP A 129 -4.20 17.32 5.89
C TRP A 129 -2.89 17.18 6.65
N GLY A 130 -2.75 16.10 7.40
CA GLY A 130 -1.49 15.62 7.96
C GLY A 130 -0.72 14.74 6.98
N GLY A 131 -1.40 14.16 5.99
CA GLY A 131 -0.82 13.39 4.90
C GLY A 131 -1.81 13.19 3.75
N ILE A 132 -1.31 12.81 2.57
CA ILE A 132 -2.11 12.57 1.36
C ILE A 132 -1.81 11.14 0.86
N ASN A 133 -2.84 10.32 0.80
CA ASN A 133 -2.83 9.00 0.17
C ASN A 133 -3.42 9.11 -1.25
N LEU A 134 -2.59 8.92 -2.28
CA LEU A 134 -3.04 8.86 -3.67
C LEU A 134 -3.48 7.43 -4.01
N GLU A 135 -4.60 7.29 -4.69
CA GLU A 135 -5.22 5.98 -4.96
C GLU A 135 -5.86 5.93 -6.35
N ASP A 136 -5.80 4.77 -7.02
CA ASP A 136 -6.52 4.47 -8.26
C ASP A 136 -6.26 5.48 -9.40
N ILE A 137 -5.02 5.98 -9.52
CA ILE A 137 -4.58 6.91 -10.58
C ILE A 137 -3.77 6.14 -11.63
N LYS A 138 -4.14 6.27 -12.91
CA LYS A 138 -3.49 5.53 -14.00
C LYS A 138 -2.02 5.91 -14.21
N ALA A 139 -1.27 4.96 -14.74
CA ALA A 139 0.07 5.20 -15.27
C ALA A 139 0.01 5.69 -16.74
N PRO A 140 0.94 6.55 -17.18
CA PRO A 140 2.10 7.06 -16.44
C PRO A 140 1.84 8.32 -15.59
N GLU A 141 0.64 8.87 -15.60
CA GLU A 141 0.32 10.15 -14.96
C GLU A 141 0.55 10.14 -13.44
N CYS A 142 0.23 9.02 -12.77
CA CYS A 142 0.44 8.84 -11.33
C CYS A 142 1.88 9.14 -10.85
N PHE A 143 2.90 8.85 -11.67
CA PHE A 143 4.30 9.11 -11.32
C PHE A 143 4.62 10.60 -11.26
N GLU A 144 4.12 11.37 -12.24
CA GLU A 144 4.33 12.82 -12.27
C GLU A 144 3.53 13.49 -11.15
N ILE A 145 2.29 13.05 -10.95
CA ILE A 145 1.40 13.55 -9.90
C ILE A 145 2.04 13.36 -8.52
N GLU A 146 2.48 12.14 -8.21
CA GLU A 146 3.10 11.86 -6.91
C GLU A 146 4.36 12.69 -6.70
N ARG A 147 5.29 12.70 -7.68
CA ARG A 147 6.53 13.47 -7.58
C ARG A 147 6.25 14.96 -7.35
N ALA A 148 5.38 15.56 -8.15
CA ALA A 148 5.06 16.98 -8.05
C ALA A 148 4.37 17.32 -6.72
N LEU A 149 3.53 16.43 -6.19
CA LEU A 149 2.90 16.63 -4.88
C LEU A 149 3.88 16.47 -3.72
N ILE A 150 4.81 15.51 -3.77
CA ILE A 150 5.89 15.39 -2.78
C ILE A 150 6.74 16.68 -2.74
N GLU A 151 7.05 17.26 -3.91
CA GLU A 151 7.85 18.49 -4.00
C GLU A 151 7.09 19.74 -3.50
N ARG A 152 5.77 19.79 -3.69
CA ARG A 152 4.95 20.98 -3.41
C ARG A 152 4.28 20.96 -2.04
N CYS A 153 4.04 19.79 -1.47
CA CYS A 153 3.31 19.63 -0.21
C CYS A 153 4.30 19.48 0.96
N ASN A 154 4.11 20.25 2.02
CA ASN A 154 4.92 20.17 3.25
C ASN A 154 4.45 19.03 4.20
N ILE A 155 3.86 17.98 3.64
CA ILE A 155 3.26 16.82 4.33
C ILE A 155 3.52 15.55 3.50
N PRO A 156 3.53 14.35 4.11
CA PRO A 156 3.81 13.11 3.40
C PRO A 156 2.73 12.84 2.36
N VAL A 157 3.18 12.57 1.13
CA VAL A 157 2.36 12.10 0.02
C VAL A 157 2.81 10.68 -0.33
N PHE A 158 1.86 9.77 -0.49
CA PHE A 158 2.13 8.36 -0.76
C PHE A 158 1.08 7.79 -1.71
N HIS A 159 1.51 7.20 -2.81
CA HIS A 159 0.63 6.45 -3.69
C HIS A 159 0.58 4.97 -3.29
N ASP A 160 -0.59 4.51 -2.82
CA ASP A 160 -0.70 3.18 -2.23
C ASP A 160 -0.57 2.05 -3.25
N ASP A 161 -1.21 2.17 -4.43
CA ASP A 161 -1.09 1.16 -5.49
C ASP A 161 0.36 0.95 -5.97
N GLN A 162 1.20 1.98 -5.82
CA GLN A 162 2.62 1.88 -6.11
C GLN A 162 3.38 1.30 -4.91
N HIS A 163 3.50 2.10 -3.85
CA HIS A 163 4.45 1.81 -2.77
C HIS A 163 3.88 0.83 -1.75
N GLY A 164 2.57 0.85 -1.47
CA GLY A 164 1.93 -0.12 -0.59
C GLY A 164 2.01 -1.53 -1.16
N THR A 165 1.68 -1.69 -2.45
CA THR A 165 1.86 -2.95 -3.17
C THR A 165 3.33 -3.40 -3.15
N ALA A 166 4.27 -2.48 -3.38
CA ALA A 166 5.70 -2.78 -3.37
C ALA A 166 6.19 -3.30 -2.02
N ILE A 167 5.80 -2.63 -0.93
CA ILE A 167 6.23 -2.97 0.43
C ILE A 167 5.76 -4.37 0.82
N VAL A 168 4.48 -4.65 0.60
CA VAL A 168 3.87 -5.94 0.97
C VAL A 168 4.43 -7.06 0.07
N THR A 169 4.63 -6.78 -1.21
CA THR A 169 5.28 -7.70 -2.16
C THR A 169 6.71 -8.02 -1.74
N ALA A 170 7.52 -7.00 -1.42
CA ALA A 170 8.91 -7.20 -1.01
C ALA A 170 9.01 -7.97 0.32
N ALA A 171 8.15 -7.67 1.29
CA ALA A 171 8.11 -8.37 2.57
C ALA A 171 7.81 -9.87 2.39
N GLY A 172 6.76 -10.19 1.64
CA GLY A 172 6.42 -11.57 1.31
C GLY A 172 7.52 -12.26 0.48
N MET A 173 8.11 -11.55 -0.49
CA MET A 173 9.14 -12.09 -1.39
C MET A 173 10.38 -12.52 -0.63
N ILE A 174 10.89 -11.68 0.28
CA ILE A 174 12.08 -12.02 1.08
C ILE A 174 11.83 -13.27 1.92
N ASN A 175 10.64 -13.37 2.54
CA ASN A 175 10.27 -14.57 3.30
C ASN A 175 10.12 -15.82 2.42
N ALA A 176 9.50 -15.70 1.25
CA ALA A 176 9.35 -16.81 0.32
C ALA A 176 10.70 -17.30 -0.22
N LEU A 177 11.62 -16.38 -0.55
CA LEU A 177 12.99 -16.72 -0.95
C LEU A 177 13.75 -17.45 0.15
N ASP A 178 13.63 -17.00 1.41
CA ASP A 178 14.25 -17.66 2.57
C ASP A 178 13.74 -19.10 2.73
N ILE A 179 12.42 -19.31 2.66
CA ILE A 179 11.80 -20.65 2.70
C ILE A 179 12.24 -21.51 1.51
N ALA A 180 12.40 -20.91 0.32
CA ALA A 180 12.93 -21.59 -0.85
C ALA A 180 14.42 -21.93 -0.74
N GLY A 181 15.15 -21.34 0.22
CA GLY A 181 16.60 -21.47 0.37
C GLY A 181 17.37 -20.65 -0.68
N LYS A 182 16.83 -19.52 -1.11
CA LYS A 182 17.37 -18.65 -2.17
C LYS A 182 17.72 -17.27 -1.60
N LYS A 183 18.74 -16.62 -2.16
CA LYS A 183 19.10 -15.24 -1.81
C LYS A 183 18.56 -14.25 -2.82
N ILE A 184 18.11 -13.10 -2.35
CA ILE A 184 17.53 -12.04 -3.19
C ILE A 184 18.51 -11.47 -4.22
N ASP A 185 19.81 -11.43 -3.90
CA ASP A 185 20.87 -10.92 -4.76
C ASP A 185 21.34 -11.91 -5.83
N GLU A 186 20.93 -13.18 -5.73
CA GLU A 186 21.22 -14.26 -6.67
C GLU A 186 19.98 -14.68 -7.49
N ALA A 187 18.76 -14.40 -6.99
CA ALA A 187 17.52 -14.85 -7.60
C ALA A 187 17.24 -14.19 -8.96
N ARG A 188 16.85 -15.01 -9.95
CA ARG A 188 16.32 -14.51 -11.23
C ARG A 188 14.84 -14.19 -11.10
N ILE A 189 14.48 -12.92 -11.28
CA ILE A 189 13.13 -12.41 -11.08
C ILE A 189 12.52 -12.05 -12.43
N VAL A 190 11.38 -12.66 -12.75
CA VAL A 190 10.57 -12.32 -13.93
C VAL A 190 9.35 -11.55 -13.47
N CYS A 191 9.19 -10.32 -13.96
CA CYS A 191 8.03 -9.49 -13.66
C CYS A 191 7.17 -9.31 -14.91
N LEU A 192 5.95 -9.85 -14.88
CA LEU A 192 4.98 -9.66 -15.94
C LEU A 192 4.09 -8.46 -15.62
N GLY A 193 4.30 -7.37 -16.35
CA GLY A 193 3.70 -6.08 -16.09
C GLY A 193 4.78 -4.99 -16.01
N ALA A 194 4.46 -3.80 -16.53
CA ALA A 194 5.34 -2.63 -16.51
C ALA A 194 4.55 -1.35 -16.21
N GLY A 195 3.51 -1.49 -15.38
CA GLY A 195 2.71 -0.38 -14.83
C GLY A 195 3.28 0.14 -13.51
N ALA A 196 2.52 1.02 -12.84
CA ALA A 196 2.95 1.72 -11.63
C ALA A 196 3.38 0.76 -10.50
N ALA A 197 2.51 -0.21 -10.16
CA ALA A 197 2.80 -1.24 -9.16
C ALA A 197 4.04 -2.06 -9.51
N ALA A 198 4.15 -2.56 -10.75
CA ALA A 198 5.27 -3.40 -11.17
C ALA A 198 6.62 -2.68 -11.07
N ILE A 199 6.68 -1.43 -11.54
CA ILE A 199 7.87 -0.58 -11.47
C ILE A 199 8.25 -0.32 -10.01
N ALA A 200 7.28 0.00 -9.15
CA ALA A 200 7.51 0.25 -7.73
C ALA A 200 7.98 -1.02 -6.99
N CYS A 201 7.35 -2.17 -7.24
CA CYS A 201 7.75 -3.46 -6.65
C CYS A 201 9.19 -3.80 -7.01
N MET A 202 9.56 -3.72 -8.29
CA MET A 202 10.92 -4.08 -8.71
C MET A 202 11.97 -3.08 -8.19
N LYS A 203 11.63 -1.78 -8.13
CA LYS A 203 12.49 -0.77 -7.49
C LYS A 203 12.76 -1.09 -6.02
N LEU A 204 11.72 -1.37 -5.26
CA LEU A 204 11.86 -1.65 -3.84
C LEU A 204 12.59 -2.97 -3.58
N LEU A 205 12.38 -3.99 -4.41
CA LEU A 205 13.18 -5.23 -4.34
C LEU A 205 14.67 -4.95 -4.57
N VAL A 206 15.03 -4.05 -5.48
CA VAL A 206 16.42 -3.61 -5.67
C VAL A 206 16.94 -2.88 -4.42
N SER A 207 16.15 -1.98 -3.83
CA SER A 207 16.48 -1.34 -2.54
C SER A 207 16.69 -2.35 -1.41
N CYS A 208 15.99 -3.49 -1.46
CA CYS A 208 16.13 -4.62 -0.52
C CYS A 208 17.25 -5.60 -0.88
N GLY A 209 18.02 -5.36 -1.94
CA GLY A 209 19.21 -6.14 -2.30
C GLY A 209 19.09 -6.99 -3.57
N ALA A 210 17.96 -6.97 -4.28
CA ALA A 210 17.89 -7.60 -5.60
C ALA A 210 18.82 -6.91 -6.60
N LYS A 211 19.43 -7.67 -7.49
CA LYS A 211 20.28 -7.12 -8.55
C LYS A 211 19.45 -6.78 -9.78
N ALA A 212 19.57 -5.56 -10.28
CA ALA A 212 18.80 -5.10 -11.44
C ALA A 212 19.04 -5.96 -12.69
N GLU A 213 20.27 -6.45 -12.88
CA GLU A 213 20.62 -7.35 -13.98
C GLU A 213 19.94 -8.73 -13.93
N ASN A 214 19.42 -9.13 -12.76
CA ASN A 214 18.69 -10.38 -12.58
C ASN A 214 17.17 -10.23 -12.76
N ILE A 215 16.69 -9.01 -13.04
CA ILE A 215 15.27 -8.71 -13.21
C ILE A 215 14.94 -8.63 -14.71
N PHE A 216 13.98 -9.46 -15.14
CA PHE A 216 13.42 -9.44 -16.49
C PHE A 216 11.97 -8.97 -16.41
N MET A 217 11.74 -7.69 -16.72
CA MET A 217 10.40 -7.12 -16.77
C MET A 217 9.82 -7.24 -18.19
N LEU A 218 8.53 -7.56 -18.29
CA LEU A 218 7.82 -7.70 -19.55
C LEU A 218 6.66 -6.71 -19.63
N ASP A 219 6.51 -6.08 -20.80
CA ASP A 219 5.31 -5.34 -21.17
C ASP A 219 4.56 -6.04 -22.30
N ARG A 220 3.52 -5.39 -22.84
CA ARG A 220 2.70 -5.96 -23.92
C ARG A 220 3.48 -6.30 -25.20
N LYS A 221 4.71 -5.81 -25.37
CA LYS A 221 5.58 -6.07 -26.51
C LYS A 221 6.69 -7.08 -26.20
N GLY A 222 6.67 -7.70 -25.02
CA GLY A 222 7.65 -8.69 -24.58
C GLY A 222 8.64 -8.14 -23.55
N VAL A 223 9.80 -8.78 -23.44
CA VAL A 223 10.87 -8.40 -22.50
C VAL A 223 11.34 -6.97 -22.77
N ILE A 224 11.52 -6.21 -21.69
CA ILE A 224 12.14 -4.88 -21.71
C ILE A 224 13.66 -5.10 -21.75
N HIS A 225 14.31 -4.66 -22.83
CA HIS A 225 15.74 -4.85 -23.05
C HIS A 225 16.37 -3.62 -23.71
N SER A 226 17.71 -3.53 -23.66
CA SER A 226 18.50 -2.37 -24.11
C SER A 226 18.31 -2.00 -25.60
N GLY A 227 17.94 -2.97 -26.43
CA GLY A 227 17.65 -2.77 -27.86
C GLY A 227 16.24 -2.24 -28.20
N ARG A 228 15.38 -1.98 -27.22
CA ARG A 228 14.04 -1.39 -27.43
C ARG A 228 14.12 0.14 -27.50
N GLU A 229 13.62 0.73 -28.59
CA GLU A 229 13.60 2.19 -28.78
C GLU A 229 12.32 2.88 -28.28
N ASP A 230 11.30 2.11 -27.90
CA ASP A 230 9.97 2.60 -27.52
C ASP A 230 9.74 2.70 -26.01
N LEU A 231 10.82 2.66 -25.21
CA LEU A 231 10.75 2.70 -23.75
C LEU A 231 10.61 4.13 -23.22
N ASN A 232 9.71 4.32 -22.26
CA ASN A 232 9.70 5.54 -21.45
C ASN A 232 10.80 5.46 -20.36
N GLN A 233 11.06 6.59 -19.69
CA GLN A 233 12.12 6.66 -18.67
C GLN A 233 11.96 5.66 -17.52
N TYR A 234 10.72 5.32 -17.14
CA TYR A 234 10.44 4.41 -16.03
C TYR A 234 10.65 2.94 -16.41
N LYS A 235 10.44 2.58 -17.68
CA LYS A 235 10.75 1.25 -18.20
C LYS A 235 12.23 1.08 -18.51
N ALA A 236 12.87 2.14 -19.02
CA ALA A 236 14.27 2.12 -19.42
C ALA A 236 15.22 1.69 -18.29
N MET A 237 14.88 1.96 -17.03
CA MET A 237 15.69 1.53 -15.89
C MET A 237 15.75 0.01 -15.68
N PHE A 238 14.78 -0.74 -16.24
CA PHE A 238 14.74 -2.20 -16.21
C PHE A 238 15.14 -2.82 -17.55
N ALA A 239 15.68 -2.02 -18.48
CA ALA A 239 16.21 -2.51 -19.73
C ALA A 239 17.55 -3.21 -19.49
N THR A 240 17.56 -4.53 -19.62
CA THR A 240 18.77 -5.35 -19.51
C THR A 240 19.32 -5.71 -20.89
N GLU A 241 20.64 -5.95 -20.97
CA GLU A 241 21.26 -6.51 -22.17
C GLU A 241 21.04 -8.03 -22.18
N THR A 242 20.20 -8.51 -23.08
CA THR A 242 19.74 -9.91 -23.10
C THR A 242 19.21 -10.29 -24.47
N GLU A 243 19.24 -11.59 -24.80
CA GLU A 243 18.61 -12.15 -26.01
C GLU A 243 17.16 -12.61 -25.79
N ARG A 244 16.67 -12.59 -24.54
CA ARG A 244 15.28 -12.96 -24.21
C ARG A 244 14.30 -11.96 -24.81
N ARG A 245 13.21 -12.43 -25.41
CA ARG A 245 12.18 -11.58 -26.03
C ARG A 245 10.78 -11.85 -25.50
N THR A 246 10.49 -13.08 -25.11
CA THR A 246 9.17 -13.54 -24.67
C THR A 246 9.14 -13.93 -23.20
N LEU A 247 7.93 -14.20 -22.67
CA LEU A 247 7.79 -14.77 -21.33
C LEU A 247 8.44 -16.15 -21.24
N ASP A 248 8.29 -16.98 -22.28
CA ASP A 248 8.89 -18.32 -22.35
C ASP A 248 10.42 -18.25 -22.21
N ASP A 249 11.07 -17.29 -22.88
CA ASP A 249 12.52 -17.11 -22.79
C ASP A 249 12.99 -16.65 -21.39
N ALA A 250 12.17 -15.85 -20.71
CA ALA A 250 12.50 -15.25 -19.43
C ALA A 250 12.24 -16.18 -18.24
N ILE A 251 11.17 -16.95 -18.31
CA ILE A 251 10.69 -17.77 -17.19
C ILE A 251 11.45 -19.09 -17.05
N ASP A 252 12.09 -19.56 -18.13
CA ASP A 252 12.92 -20.76 -18.09
C ASP A 252 14.08 -20.62 -17.07
N GLY A 253 14.05 -21.50 -16.07
CA GLY A 253 14.96 -21.48 -14.93
C GLY A 253 14.85 -20.24 -14.03
N ALA A 254 13.76 -19.47 -14.09
CA ALA A 254 13.53 -18.35 -13.19
C ALA A 254 13.24 -18.83 -11.75
N ASP A 255 13.70 -18.07 -10.77
CA ASP A 255 13.44 -18.36 -9.35
C ASP A 255 12.10 -17.78 -8.88
N VAL A 256 11.76 -16.63 -9.44
CA VAL A 256 10.63 -15.80 -9.04
C VAL A 256 9.82 -15.38 -10.26
N PHE A 257 8.51 -15.47 -10.14
CA PHE A 257 7.55 -14.81 -11.03
C PHE A 257 6.71 -13.81 -10.23
N VAL A 258 6.61 -12.56 -10.70
CA VAL A 258 5.73 -11.52 -10.16
C VAL A 258 4.78 -11.05 -11.25
N GLY A 259 3.51 -11.37 -11.11
CA GLY A 259 2.42 -10.96 -11.98
C GLY A 259 1.68 -9.75 -11.44
N LEU A 260 1.70 -8.66 -12.21
CA LEU A 260 0.99 -7.40 -11.97
C LEU A 260 0.44 -6.87 -13.31
N SER A 261 -0.25 -7.75 -14.06
CA SER A 261 -0.66 -7.46 -15.44
C SER A 261 -2.12 -7.82 -15.73
N GLY A 262 -2.47 -9.09 -15.64
CA GLY A 262 -3.82 -9.56 -15.97
C GLY A 262 -4.00 -11.08 -15.81
N PRO A 263 -5.24 -11.57 -15.96
CA PRO A 263 -5.59 -12.94 -15.61
C PRO A 263 -5.05 -13.98 -16.59
N ASN A 264 -4.73 -15.17 -16.07
CA ASN A 264 -4.38 -16.38 -16.84
C ASN A 264 -3.20 -16.21 -17.82
N LEU A 265 -2.24 -15.34 -17.49
CA LEU A 265 -1.06 -15.08 -18.33
C LEU A 265 0.14 -15.98 -18.01
N LEU A 266 0.13 -16.70 -16.88
CA LEU A 266 1.14 -17.70 -16.55
C LEU A 266 0.51 -19.10 -16.68
N SER A 267 0.99 -19.88 -17.63
CA SER A 267 0.52 -21.25 -17.86
C SER A 267 1.18 -22.27 -16.92
N ALA A 268 0.51 -23.41 -16.71
CA ALA A 268 1.07 -24.53 -15.97
C ALA A 268 2.38 -25.07 -16.59
N GLU A 269 2.50 -25.03 -17.92
CA GLU A 269 3.71 -25.49 -18.62
C GLU A 269 4.89 -24.53 -18.41
N GLN A 270 4.66 -23.23 -18.49
CA GLN A 270 5.67 -22.22 -18.13
C GLN A 270 6.07 -22.32 -16.65
N LEU A 271 5.11 -22.59 -15.75
CA LEU A 271 5.44 -22.77 -14.34
C LEU A 271 6.42 -23.92 -14.14
N LYS A 272 6.26 -25.05 -14.86
CA LYS A 272 7.14 -26.23 -14.77
C LYS A 272 8.57 -25.98 -15.24
N THR A 273 8.82 -24.98 -16.09
CA THR A 273 10.19 -24.66 -16.57
C THR A 273 10.98 -23.79 -15.61
N MET A 274 10.33 -23.18 -14.61
CA MET A 274 11.01 -22.44 -13.55
C MET A 274 11.94 -23.34 -12.71
N ALA A 275 12.83 -22.73 -11.94
CA ALA A 275 13.78 -23.43 -11.06
C ALA A 275 13.09 -24.31 -9.99
N ALA A 276 13.86 -25.05 -9.18
CA ALA A 276 13.29 -25.75 -8.02
C ALA A 276 12.77 -24.74 -6.98
N LYS A 277 11.72 -25.11 -6.24
CA LYS A 277 11.01 -24.28 -5.25
C LYS A 277 10.73 -22.84 -5.70
N PRO A 278 9.95 -22.59 -6.78
CA PRO A 278 9.73 -21.23 -7.22
C PRO A 278 8.80 -20.45 -6.34
N VAL A 279 9.06 -19.16 -6.35
CA VAL A 279 8.21 -18.17 -5.72
C VAL A 279 7.34 -17.54 -6.80
N VAL A 280 6.02 -17.65 -6.66
CA VAL A 280 5.05 -17.14 -7.63
C VAL A 280 4.10 -16.16 -6.94
N PHE A 281 4.18 -14.89 -7.30
CA PHE A 281 3.28 -13.85 -6.82
C PHE A 281 2.34 -13.49 -7.98
N ALA A 282 1.13 -14.04 -7.98
CA ALA A 282 0.11 -13.79 -9.01
C ALA A 282 -0.94 -12.82 -8.46
N CYS A 283 -0.65 -11.51 -8.53
CA CYS A 283 -1.33 -10.47 -7.76
C CYS A 283 -2.39 -9.71 -8.56
N SER A 284 -2.69 -10.09 -9.80
CA SER A 284 -3.83 -9.53 -10.53
C SER A 284 -5.16 -9.82 -9.81
N ASN A 285 -6.04 -8.81 -9.78
CA ASN A 285 -7.37 -8.89 -9.20
C ASN A 285 -8.44 -8.57 -10.26
N PRO A 286 -9.63 -9.20 -10.20
CA PRO A 286 -10.02 -10.27 -9.27
C PRO A 286 -9.44 -11.65 -9.63
N ASP A 287 -8.94 -11.81 -10.85
CA ASP A 287 -8.45 -13.07 -11.40
C ASP A 287 -6.91 -13.03 -11.55
N PRO A 288 -6.17 -13.97 -10.92
CA PRO A 288 -4.71 -13.95 -10.92
C PRO A 288 -4.11 -14.42 -12.25
N GLU A 289 -2.81 -14.16 -12.45
CA GLU A 289 -2.04 -14.63 -13.61
C GLU A 289 -2.04 -16.15 -13.75
N ILE A 290 -2.08 -16.87 -12.63
CA ILE A 290 -2.32 -18.31 -12.54
C ILE A 290 -3.13 -18.59 -11.27
N HIS A 291 -4.11 -19.48 -11.36
CA HIS A 291 -4.90 -19.84 -10.18
C HIS A 291 -4.09 -20.76 -9.24
N PRO A 292 -4.17 -20.61 -7.90
CA PRO A 292 -3.42 -21.45 -6.96
C PRO A 292 -3.62 -22.95 -7.12
N GLU A 293 -4.84 -23.38 -7.45
CA GLU A 293 -5.14 -24.79 -7.71
C GLU A 293 -4.39 -25.32 -8.94
N VAL A 294 -4.30 -24.53 -10.01
CA VAL A 294 -3.57 -24.89 -11.23
C VAL A 294 -2.06 -24.91 -10.96
N ALA A 295 -1.55 -23.94 -10.21
CA ALA A 295 -0.15 -23.87 -9.84
C ALA A 295 0.28 -25.08 -8.98
N LYS A 296 -0.49 -25.40 -7.93
CA LYS A 296 -0.25 -26.55 -7.05
C LYS A 296 -0.40 -27.90 -7.77
N ALA A 297 -1.30 -28.01 -8.75
CA ALA A 297 -1.42 -29.20 -9.58
C ALA A 297 -0.25 -29.36 -10.56
N ALA A 298 0.33 -28.26 -11.04
CA ALA A 298 1.46 -28.26 -11.95
C ALA A 298 2.79 -28.52 -11.23
N ARG A 299 2.94 -28.02 -10.00
CA ARG A 299 4.08 -28.27 -9.11
C ARG A 299 3.69 -28.27 -7.64
N ASP A 300 4.21 -29.24 -6.91
CA ASP A 300 4.01 -29.41 -5.46
C ASP A 300 4.91 -28.53 -4.60
N ASP A 301 6.05 -28.05 -5.13
CA ASP A 301 7.05 -27.24 -4.42
C ASP A 301 6.89 -25.72 -4.57
N VAL A 302 5.81 -25.26 -5.21
CA VAL A 302 5.57 -23.83 -5.46
C VAL A 302 5.19 -23.08 -4.17
N ILE A 303 5.90 -21.99 -3.89
CA ILE A 303 5.53 -21.04 -2.84
C ILE A 303 4.77 -19.90 -3.52
N MET A 304 3.49 -19.75 -3.19
CA MET A 304 2.60 -18.89 -3.97
C MET A 304 1.91 -17.84 -3.11
N ALA A 305 1.77 -16.64 -3.66
CA ALA A 305 0.97 -15.55 -3.12
C ALA A 305 0.06 -14.93 -4.18
N THR A 306 -1.07 -14.37 -3.74
CA THR A 306 -2.05 -13.69 -4.61
C THR A 306 -2.58 -12.42 -3.98
N GLY A 307 -3.34 -11.61 -4.72
CA GLY A 307 -4.04 -10.44 -4.17
C GLY A 307 -5.30 -10.79 -3.35
N ARG A 308 -5.79 -12.03 -3.42
CA ARG A 308 -7.10 -12.41 -2.88
C ARG A 308 -7.02 -12.92 -1.44
N SER A 309 -8.07 -12.63 -0.67
CA SER A 309 -8.18 -12.96 0.75
C SER A 309 -8.55 -14.41 1.04
N ASP A 310 -9.10 -15.12 0.05
CA ASP A 310 -9.48 -16.53 0.16
C ASP A 310 -8.30 -17.50 -0.04
N PHE A 311 -7.09 -16.99 -0.32
CA PHE A 311 -5.87 -17.78 -0.44
C PHE A 311 -4.87 -17.52 0.72
N PRO A 312 -3.97 -18.49 1.02
CA PRO A 312 -3.13 -18.42 2.22
C PRO A 312 -2.24 -17.17 2.32
N ASN A 313 -1.47 -16.88 1.27
CA ASN A 313 -0.56 -15.74 1.23
C ASN A 313 -1.18 -14.58 0.45
N GLN A 314 -1.95 -13.75 1.14
CA GLN A 314 -2.55 -12.56 0.54
C GLN A 314 -1.56 -11.39 0.57
N VAL A 315 -1.16 -10.91 -0.61
CA VAL A 315 -0.44 -9.66 -0.81
C VAL A 315 -1.47 -8.55 -0.96
N ASN A 316 -1.75 -7.85 0.14
CA ASN A 316 -2.71 -6.75 0.17
C ASN A 316 -2.09 -5.53 0.87
N ASN A 317 -2.20 -4.36 0.22
CA ASN A 317 -1.65 -3.10 0.69
C ASN A 317 -2.18 -2.64 2.06
N VAL A 318 -3.30 -3.20 2.55
CA VAL A 318 -3.80 -3.01 3.93
C VAL A 318 -2.76 -3.35 5.01
N LEU A 319 -1.79 -4.23 4.72
CA LEU A 319 -0.69 -4.56 5.62
C LEU A 319 0.36 -3.45 5.75
N GLY A 320 0.30 -2.44 4.87
CA GLY A 320 1.26 -1.33 4.81
C GLY A 320 0.62 0.00 5.16
N PHE A 321 -0.24 0.54 4.29
CA PHE A 321 -0.59 1.96 4.30
C PHE A 321 -1.12 2.49 5.64
N PRO A 322 -1.99 1.80 6.41
CA PRO A 322 -2.51 2.38 7.65
C PRO A 322 -1.36 2.66 8.64
N PHE A 323 -0.43 1.73 8.75
CA PHE A 323 0.66 1.75 9.73
C PHE A 323 1.83 2.64 9.27
N ILE A 324 2.08 2.69 7.96
CA ILE A 324 3.08 3.62 7.38
C ILE A 324 2.66 5.06 7.67
N PHE A 325 1.39 5.41 7.41
CA PHE A 325 0.88 6.73 7.74
C PHE A 325 0.87 6.96 9.26
N ARG A 326 0.54 5.97 10.09
CA ARG A 326 0.59 6.13 11.55
C ARG A 326 1.99 6.57 12.02
N GLY A 327 3.01 5.81 11.62
CA GLY A 327 4.40 6.13 11.95
C GLY A 327 4.83 7.50 11.41
N ALA A 328 4.46 7.82 10.17
CA ALA A 328 4.78 9.11 9.55
C ALA A 328 4.09 10.30 10.26
N LEU A 329 2.82 10.15 10.64
CA LEU A 329 2.04 11.19 11.31
C LEU A 329 2.54 11.44 12.74
N ASP A 330 2.87 10.38 13.49
CA ASP A 330 3.31 10.49 14.90
C ASP A 330 4.60 11.30 15.06
N VAL A 331 5.50 11.21 14.08
CA VAL A 331 6.75 11.97 14.05
C VAL A 331 6.68 13.22 13.19
N ARG A 332 5.49 13.54 12.64
CA ARG A 332 5.26 14.63 11.69
C ARG A 332 6.30 14.64 10.57
N ALA A 333 6.49 13.48 9.94
CA ALA A 333 7.39 13.33 8.81
C ALA A 333 7.03 14.31 7.70
N THR A 334 8.02 14.83 6.98
CA THR A 334 7.78 15.70 5.81
C THR A 334 7.55 14.92 4.53
N ALA A 335 7.94 13.65 4.50
CA ALA A 335 7.82 12.73 3.38
C ALA A 335 7.79 11.27 3.89
N ILE A 336 7.36 10.35 3.02
CA ILE A 336 7.59 8.91 3.20
C ILE A 336 8.71 8.51 2.23
N ASN A 337 9.95 8.46 2.72
CA ASN A 337 11.15 8.20 1.92
C ASN A 337 11.44 6.70 1.77
N GLU A 338 12.53 6.36 1.06
CA GLU A 338 12.89 4.98 0.76
C GLU A 338 13.28 4.20 2.02
N GLU A 339 13.98 4.83 2.97
CA GLU A 339 14.36 4.25 4.25
C GLU A 339 13.13 3.81 5.06
N MET A 340 12.08 4.64 5.09
CA MET A 340 10.81 4.29 5.73
C MET A 340 10.11 3.11 5.06
N LYS A 341 10.15 3.02 3.72
CA LYS A 341 9.56 1.89 2.97
C LYS A 341 10.29 0.59 3.26
N VAL A 342 11.62 0.62 3.25
CA VAL A 342 12.47 -0.54 3.59
C VAL A 342 12.26 -0.97 5.05
N ALA A 343 12.13 -0.01 5.97
CA ALA A 343 11.79 -0.32 7.36
C ALA A 343 10.43 -1.02 7.50
N ALA A 344 9.41 -0.56 6.76
CA ALA A 344 8.10 -1.24 6.72
C ALA A 344 8.20 -2.66 6.14
N VAL A 345 8.97 -2.86 5.07
CA VAL A 345 9.24 -4.19 4.49
C VAL A 345 9.79 -5.15 5.55
N HIS A 346 10.83 -4.72 6.28
CA HIS A 346 11.45 -5.55 7.29
C HIS A 346 10.52 -5.83 8.47
N ALA A 347 9.76 -4.83 8.95
CA ALA A 347 8.80 -5.01 10.03
C ALA A 347 7.72 -6.05 9.69
N ILE A 348 7.13 -5.98 8.49
CA ILE A 348 6.10 -6.94 8.03
C ILE A 348 6.72 -8.33 7.87
N LYS A 349 7.90 -8.40 7.24
CA LYS A 349 8.62 -9.66 6.99
C LYS A 349 8.97 -10.36 8.32
N ASP A 350 9.49 -9.63 9.29
CA ASP A 350 9.88 -10.19 10.59
C ASP A 350 8.66 -10.58 11.44
N LEU A 351 7.56 -9.82 11.37
CA LEU A 351 6.32 -10.17 12.09
C LEU A 351 5.74 -11.52 11.64
N ALA A 352 5.83 -11.87 10.35
CA ALA A 352 5.38 -13.17 9.84
C ALA A 352 6.11 -14.37 10.49
N ARG A 353 7.32 -14.13 11.03
CA ARG A 353 8.18 -15.14 11.65
C ARG A 353 7.92 -15.31 13.15
N GLU A 354 7.22 -14.36 13.76
CA GLU A 354 6.83 -14.45 15.16
C GLU A 354 5.68 -15.47 15.33
N PRO A 355 5.54 -16.10 16.52
CA PRO A 355 4.36 -16.91 16.84
C PRO A 355 3.06 -16.14 16.62
N VAL A 356 2.08 -16.77 15.97
CA VAL A 356 0.79 -16.14 15.64
C VAL A 356 -0.17 -16.20 16.83
N PRO A 357 -0.70 -15.05 17.30
CA PRO A 357 -1.64 -14.98 18.42
C PRO A 357 -2.93 -15.79 18.20
N ALA A 358 -3.58 -16.18 19.30
CA ALA A 358 -4.82 -16.95 19.25
C ALA A 358 -5.97 -16.15 18.60
N GLU A 359 -5.99 -14.84 18.81
CA GLU A 359 -6.99 -13.92 18.29
C GLU A 359 -6.94 -13.85 16.76
N VAL A 360 -5.74 -13.88 16.17
CA VAL A 360 -5.56 -13.90 14.72
C VAL A 360 -6.06 -15.23 14.15
N LYS A 361 -5.70 -16.36 14.77
CA LYS A 361 -6.18 -17.68 14.34
C LYS A 361 -7.69 -17.81 14.42
N ALA A 362 -8.30 -17.29 15.49
CA ALA A 362 -9.75 -17.24 15.65
C ALA A 362 -10.43 -16.36 14.59
N ALA A 363 -9.86 -15.20 14.25
CA ALA A 363 -10.42 -14.30 13.24
C ALA A 363 -10.45 -14.90 11.82
N TYR A 364 -9.59 -15.88 11.54
CA TYR A 364 -9.55 -16.60 10.26
C TYR A 364 -10.11 -18.02 10.34
N GLU A 365 -10.70 -18.41 11.49
CA GLU A 365 -11.29 -19.74 11.70
C GLU A 365 -10.33 -20.91 11.41
N VAL A 366 -9.06 -20.78 11.84
CA VAL A 366 -8.01 -21.78 11.64
C VAL A 366 -7.38 -22.22 12.96
N ASP A 367 -6.96 -23.49 13.04
CA ASP A 367 -6.33 -24.04 14.25
C ASP A 367 -4.87 -23.61 14.40
N GLU A 368 -4.14 -23.53 13.28
CA GLU A 368 -2.72 -23.23 13.23
C GLU A 368 -2.38 -22.26 12.10
N LEU A 369 -1.50 -21.31 12.41
CA LEU A 369 -0.79 -20.45 11.45
C LEU A 369 0.64 -20.31 11.95
N SER A 370 1.60 -20.65 11.11
CA SER A 370 3.02 -20.59 11.44
C SER A 370 3.85 -20.35 10.18
N PHE A 371 4.98 -19.67 10.33
CA PHE A 371 5.86 -19.29 9.23
C PHE A 371 6.22 -20.48 8.33
N GLY A 372 5.91 -20.36 7.03
CA GLY A 372 6.12 -21.45 6.07
C GLY A 372 5.53 -21.14 4.69
N PRO A 373 5.53 -22.12 3.75
CA PRO A 373 5.07 -21.92 2.38
C PRO A 373 3.65 -21.35 2.24
N GLU A 374 2.77 -21.60 3.22
CA GLU A 374 1.39 -21.10 3.25
C GLU A 374 1.17 -19.91 4.20
N TYR A 375 2.25 -19.40 4.82
CA TYR A 375 2.23 -18.21 5.68
C TYR A 375 3.58 -17.46 5.61
N ILE A 376 3.76 -16.71 4.53
CA ILE A 376 4.97 -15.89 4.29
C ILE A 376 4.81 -14.43 4.74
N ILE A 377 3.57 -14.02 5.06
CA ILE A 377 3.18 -12.65 5.35
C ILE A 377 2.08 -12.65 6.43
N PRO A 378 2.09 -11.71 7.39
CA PRO A 378 1.06 -11.68 8.43
C PRO A 378 -0.32 -11.39 7.85
N LYS A 379 -1.36 -11.67 8.64
CA LYS A 379 -2.74 -11.40 8.25
C LYS A 379 -3.15 -9.97 8.63
N PRO A 380 -4.03 -9.31 7.84
CA PRO A 380 -4.52 -7.96 8.14
C PRO A 380 -5.10 -7.75 9.55
N MET A 381 -5.74 -8.77 10.13
CA MET A 381 -6.31 -8.69 11.49
C MET A 381 -5.27 -8.87 12.61
N ASP A 382 -3.98 -8.97 12.29
CA ASP A 382 -2.92 -9.03 13.29
C ASP A 382 -2.65 -7.65 13.89
N ALA A 383 -3.20 -7.39 15.08
CA ALA A 383 -3.08 -6.10 15.77
C ALA A 383 -1.61 -5.68 16.04
N ARG A 384 -0.65 -6.62 16.02
CA ARG A 384 0.78 -6.30 16.18
C ARG A 384 1.34 -5.49 15.01
N LEU A 385 0.66 -5.45 13.87
CA LEU A 385 1.03 -4.58 12.75
C LEU A 385 1.05 -3.10 13.17
N LEU A 386 0.10 -2.68 14.02
CA LEU A 386 0.03 -1.30 14.53
C LEU A 386 1.30 -0.92 15.30
N ASP A 387 1.76 -1.81 16.17
CA ASP A 387 3.01 -1.66 16.91
C ASP A 387 4.21 -1.68 15.95
N ARG A 388 4.45 -2.83 15.31
CA ARG A 388 5.71 -3.13 14.62
C ARG A 388 5.98 -2.22 13.43
N VAL A 389 4.98 -2.02 12.56
CA VAL A 389 5.17 -1.29 11.31
C VAL A 389 5.24 0.21 11.59
N SER A 390 4.33 0.75 12.41
CA SER A 390 4.36 2.18 12.77
C SER A 390 5.65 2.54 13.50
N ALA A 391 6.14 1.68 14.40
CA ALA A 391 7.39 1.89 15.12
C ALA A 391 8.60 1.92 14.19
N ALA A 392 8.71 0.97 13.27
CA ALA A 392 9.81 0.91 12.31
C ALA A 392 9.81 2.14 11.39
N VAL A 393 8.62 2.54 10.90
CA VAL A 393 8.47 3.70 10.02
C VAL A 393 8.77 5.01 10.75
N ALA A 394 8.28 5.19 11.98
CA ALA A 394 8.57 6.35 12.82
C ALA A 394 10.07 6.47 13.11
N GLN A 395 10.73 5.37 13.46
CA GLN A 395 12.17 5.35 13.71
C GLN A 395 12.97 5.69 12.44
N ALA A 396 12.62 5.10 11.30
CA ALA A 396 13.28 5.39 10.03
C ALA A 396 13.11 6.85 9.59
N ALA A 397 11.95 7.45 9.84
CA ALA A 397 11.72 8.87 9.58
C ALA A 397 12.61 9.78 10.45
N VAL A 398 12.82 9.40 11.72
CA VAL A 398 13.74 10.10 12.64
C VAL A 398 15.18 9.95 12.17
N ASP A 399 15.62 8.73 11.88
CA ASP A 399 17.00 8.43 11.51
C ASP A 399 17.42 9.06 10.19
N SER A 400 16.49 9.12 9.22
CA SER A 400 16.72 9.75 7.91
C SER A 400 16.54 11.27 7.93
N GLY A 401 16.10 11.86 9.05
CA GLY A 401 15.98 13.30 9.22
C GLY A 401 14.76 13.95 8.58
N VAL A 402 13.78 13.16 8.11
CA VAL A 402 12.51 13.70 7.58
C VAL A 402 11.45 13.94 8.66
N ALA A 403 11.67 13.47 9.89
CA ALA A 403 10.79 13.73 11.03
C ALA A 403 10.94 15.15 11.60
N ARG A 404 9.81 15.78 11.96
CA ARG A 404 9.79 17.06 12.71
C ARG A 404 9.64 16.88 14.23
N LYS A 405 9.36 15.66 14.69
CA LYS A 405 9.28 15.27 16.10
C LYS A 405 10.23 14.10 16.37
N PRO A 406 10.74 13.95 17.61
CA PRO A 406 11.51 12.77 17.98
C PRO A 406 10.62 11.52 17.97
N TYR A 407 11.25 10.35 18.12
CA TYR A 407 10.53 9.09 18.28
C TYR A 407 9.49 9.19 19.42
N PRO A 408 8.24 8.72 19.22
CA PRO A 408 7.18 9.00 20.18
C PRO A 408 7.35 8.21 21.48
N ALA A 409 7.22 8.90 22.62
CA ALA A 409 7.42 8.29 23.95
C ALA A 409 6.30 7.31 24.38
N HIS A 410 5.14 7.34 23.73
CA HIS A 410 3.99 6.48 24.04
C HIS A 410 4.01 5.13 23.28
N TYR A 411 5.09 4.85 22.55
CA TYR A 411 5.28 3.56 21.90
C TYR A 411 5.79 2.51 22.92
N PRO A 412 5.48 1.20 22.75
CA PRO A 412 4.76 0.61 21.62
C PRO A 412 3.24 0.86 21.66
N LEU A 413 2.63 0.97 20.47
CA LEU A 413 1.18 1.09 20.32
C LEU A 413 0.53 -0.28 20.45
N THR A 414 -0.11 -0.57 21.58
CA THR A 414 -0.76 -1.88 21.81
C THR A 414 -2.23 -1.89 21.40
N ARG A 415 -2.86 -0.70 21.37
CA ARG A 415 -4.25 -0.49 20.98
C ARG A 415 -4.40 0.85 20.25
N ILE A 416 -5.53 1.02 19.57
CA ILE A 416 -5.81 2.24 18.80
C ILE A 416 -5.93 3.47 19.72
N GLU A 417 -6.41 3.29 20.95
CA GLU A 417 -6.56 4.37 21.92
C GLU A 417 -5.21 4.97 22.33
N ASP A 418 -4.13 4.18 22.27
CA ASP A 418 -2.78 4.59 22.65
C ASP A 418 -2.22 5.67 21.69
N VAL A 419 -2.80 5.82 20.48
CA VAL A 419 -2.38 6.78 19.44
C VAL A 419 -2.45 8.24 19.91
N TYR A 420 -3.36 8.56 20.83
CA TYR A 420 -3.50 9.94 21.31
C TYR A 420 -2.56 10.27 22.49
N GLY A 421 -1.86 9.26 23.03
CA GLY A 421 -1.17 9.35 24.32
C GLY A 421 -2.13 9.50 25.50
N ASP A 422 -1.61 9.28 26.72
CA ASP A 422 -2.32 9.58 27.98
C ASP A 422 -2.38 11.10 28.27
#